data_AF-A0A1I9LQJ1-F1
#
_entry.id   AF-A0A1I9LQJ1-F1
#
_cell.length_a   1.000
_cell.length_b   1.000
_cell.length_c   1.000
_cell.angle_alpha   90.00
_cell.angle_beta   90.00
_cell.angle_gamma   90.00
#
_symmetry.space_group_name_H-M   'P 1'
#
loop_
_entity.id
_entity.type
_entity.pdbx_description
1 polymer ?
#
loop_
_entity_poly.entity_id
_entity_poly.type
_entity_poly.pdbx_seq_one_letter_code
_entity_poly.pdbx_strand_id
1 'polypeptide(L)'
;MFAAIFNIGWAATQVSHMAMVNCISLNSTSRVALTSSRNAFTMVANLGLYAIALVVFGVIKAGSKEDTETQYRWIAYSSITIGCCFVVIFLMGTKEPRLRIDLKETSRARIPWVYWFRKILYYQVAMVYLLTRLVLNVSQAYLAFFVIDDLQMDQSAKALVPAIIYICSFVVSVLLQEIPWNGKRLKAYYTAGGIIWIFCGAAILLLPRDISSFMYAISVFIGIANALMMVTAISMQSVLVGAEVGGCAFVCGSLSFLDKMSCGLALYVLQSHQTTSPRGQLNNNQQSVYLSVTRYGLGLVPALCSFVGVAVTFFMELEAAGSLSKPLLREPLLE
;
A
#
# COMPACT_ATOMS: atom_id res chain seq x y z
N MET A 1 -14.88 -8.73 -17.38
CA MET A 1 -15.19 -9.83 -16.43
C MET A 1 -13.96 -10.26 -15.62
N PHE A 2 -12.86 -10.71 -16.24
CA PHE A 2 -11.65 -11.16 -15.52
C PHE A 2 -11.08 -10.13 -14.52
N ALA A 3 -10.92 -8.88 -14.94
CA ALA A 3 -10.45 -7.80 -14.06
C ALA A 3 -11.36 -7.58 -12.85
N ALA A 4 -12.68 -7.78 -12.99
CA ALA A 4 -13.62 -7.64 -11.88
C ALA A 4 -13.45 -8.79 -10.88
N ILE A 5 -13.34 -10.04 -11.37
CA ILE A 5 -13.11 -11.22 -10.52
C ILE A 5 -11.79 -11.06 -9.74
N PHE A 6 -10.72 -10.63 -10.41
CA PHE A 6 -9.44 -10.37 -9.76
C PHE A 6 -9.55 -9.30 -8.66
N ASN A 7 -10.21 -8.17 -8.94
CA ASN A 7 -10.38 -7.10 -7.95
C ASN A 7 -11.26 -7.52 -6.76
N ILE A 8 -12.29 -8.34 -7.00
CA ILE A 8 -13.12 -8.91 -5.94
C ILE A 8 -12.29 -9.84 -5.06
N GLY A 9 -11.51 -10.75 -5.65
CA GLY A 9 -10.61 -11.64 -4.92
C GLY A 9 -9.57 -10.88 -4.11
N TRP A 10 -8.95 -9.85 -4.71
CA TRP A 10 -8.01 -8.98 -4.02
C TRP A 10 -8.64 -8.29 -2.81
N ALA A 11 -9.83 -7.69 -2.98
CA ALA A 11 -10.54 -7.02 -1.91
C ALA A 11 -10.94 -8.00 -0.79
N ALA A 12 -11.44 -9.19 -1.13
CA ALA A 12 -11.84 -10.22 -0.18
C ALA A 12 -10.66 -10.65 0.71
N THR A 13 -9.50 -10.96 0.11
CA THR A 13 -8.31 -11.37 0.87
C THR A 13 -7.76 -10.22 1.71
N GLN A 14 -7.65 -9.02 1.13
CA GLN A 14 -7.11 -7.85 1.82
C GLN A 14 -7.95 -7.46 3.04
N VAL A 15 -9.26 -7.30 2.87
CA VAL A 15 -10.16 -6.85 3.94
C VAL A 15 -10.21 -7.89 5.06
N SER A 16 -10.30 -9.18 4.71
CA SER A 16 -10.34 -10.26 5.70
C SER A 16 -9.06 -10.32 6.53
N HIS A 17 -7.89 -10.19 5.90
CA HIS A 17 -6.63 -10.20 6.62
C HIS A 17 -6.42 -8.93 7.49
N MET A 18 -6.90 -7.77 7.03
CA MET A 18 -6.88 -6.53 7.83
C MET A 18 -7.75 -6.66 9.09
N ALA A 19 -8.94 -7.24 8.95
CA ALA A 19 -9.83 -7.52 10.07
C ALA A 19 -9.20 -8.54 11.03
N MET A 20 -8.67 -9.64 10.50
CA MET A 20 -8.04 -10.71 11.27
C MET A 20 -6.90 -10.21 12.16
N VAL A 21 -6.03 -9.32 11.66
CA VAL A 21 -4.92 -8.73 12.46
C VAL A 21 -5.45 -8.09 13.75
N ASN A 22 -6.58 -7.39 13.69
CA ASN A 22 -7.18 -6.76 14.87
C ASN A 22 -7.81 -7.77 15.83
N CYS A 23 -8.28 -8.92 15.33
CA CYS A 23 -8.86 -9.98 16.15
C CYS A 23 -7.81 -10.79 16.92
N ILE A 24 -6.64 -11.03 16.33
CA ILE A 24 -5.61 -11.92 16.90
C ILE A 24 -4.59 -11.21 17.79
N SER A 25 -4.63 -9.89 17.88
CA SER A 25 -3.64 -9.10 18.61
C SER A 25 -4.27 -8.15 19.63
N LEU A 26 -3.78 -8.27 20.88
CA LEU A 26 -4.30 -7.52 22.02
C LEU A 26 -3.61 -6.16 22.21
N ASN A 27 -2.34 -6.05 21.82
CA ASN A 27 -1.52 -4.86 22.03
C ASN A 27 -1.23 -4.10 20.71
N SER A 28 -1.12 -2.77 20.80
CA SER A 28 -0.84 -1.89 19.66
C SER A 28 0.48 -2.21 18.95
N THR A 29 1.53 -2.53 19.72
CA THR A 29 2.84 -2.89 19.18
C THR A 29 2.77 -4.16 18.34
N SER A 30 2.08 -5.20 18.83
CA SER A 30 1.89 -6.43 18.07
C SER A 30 1.07 -6.17 16.80
N ARG A 31 0.01 -5.35 16.85
CA ARG A 31 -0.77 -4.95 15.65
C ARG A 31 0.10 -4.33 14.57
N VAL A 32 0.98 -3.41 14.96
CA VAL A 32 1.88 -2.74 14.03
C VAL A 32 2.91 -3.73 13.50
N ALA A 33 3.49 -4.60 14.34
CA ALA A 33 4.43 -5.63 13.90
C ALA A 33 3.79 -6.60 12.89
N LEU A 34 2.57 -7.08 13.13
CA LEU A 34 1.82 -7.91 12.16
C LEU A 34 1.52 -7.16 10.86
N THR A 35 1.13 -5.88 10.96
CA THR A 35 0.89 -5.02 9.79
C THR A 35 2.16 -4.82 8.98
N SER A 36 3.29 -4.61 9.65
CA SER A 36 4.60 -4.40 9.05
C SER A 36 5.12 -5.68 8.40
N SER A 37 4.95 -6.83 9.06
CA SER A 37 5.25 -8.15 8.50
C SER A 37 4.44 -8.40 7.23
N ARG A 38 3.12 -8.12 7.24
CA ARG A 38 2.30 -8.22 6.04
C ARG A 38 2.82 -7.32 4.91
N ASN A 39 3.21 -6.08 5.21
CA ASN A 39 3.78 -5.20 4.20
C ASN A 39 5.09 -5.74 3.63
N ALA A 40 5.97 -6.26 4.49
CA ALA A 40 7.23 -6.90 4.09
C ALA A 40 6.99 -8.08 3.14
N PHE A 41 6.06 -8.98 3.46
CA PHE A 41 5.72 -10.11 2.58
C PHE A 41 5.09 -9.67 1.25
N THR A 42 4.34 -8.58 1.21
CA THR A 42 3.88 -7.99 -0.06
C THR A 42 5.07 -7.53 -0.92
N MET A 43 6.09 -6.92 -0.33
CA MET A 43 7.31 -6.53 -1.07
C MET A 43 8.08 -7.75 -1.57
N VAL A 44 8.19 -8.80 -0.76
CA VAL A 44 8.79 -10.09 -1.17
C VAL A 44 8.02 -10.69 -2.34
N ALA A 45 6.69 -10.68 -2.31
CA ALA A 45 5.87 -11.18 -3.42
C ALA A 45 6.09 -10.39 -4.72
N ASN A 46 6.16 -9.06 -4.64
CA ASN A 46 6.43 -8.22 -5.81
C ASN A 46 7.84 -8.46 -6.38
N LEU A 47 8.86 -8.59 -5.53
CA LEU A 47 10.21 -8.96 -5.96
C LEU A 47 10.28 -10.38 -6.53
N GLY A 48 9.54 -11.32 -5.95
CA GLY A 48 9.40 -12.68 -6.44
C GLY A 48 8.82 -12.71 -7.86
N LEU A 49 7.82 -11.87 -8.15
CA LEU A 49 7.27 -11.74 -9.50
C LEU A 49 8.32 -11.25 -10.50
N TYR A 50 9.16 -10.27 -10.14
CA TYR A 50 10.27 -9.84 -10.99
C TYR A 50 11.31 -10.94 -11.19
N ALA A 51 11.64 -11.71 -10.16
CA ALA A 51 12.56 -12.84 -10.26
C ALA A 51 12.02 -13.93 -11.20
N ILE A 52 10.73 -14.28 -11.07
CA ILE A 52 10.06 -15.24 -11.98
C ILE A 52 10.09 -14.71 -13.41
N ALA A 53 9.75 -13.43 -13.63
CA ALA A 53 9.78 -12.83 -14.95
C ALA A 53 11.19 -12.85 -15.56
N LEU A 54 12.23 -12.53 -14.77
CA LEU A 54 13.62 -12.58 -15.20
C LEU A 54 14.03 -14.00 -15.65
N VAL A 55 13.67 -15.02 -14.87
CA VAL A 55 13.96 -16.42 -15.21
C VAL A 55 13.24 -16.82 -16.50
N VAL A 56 11.95 -16.52 -16.62
CA VAL A 56 11.16 -16.87 -17.81
C VAL A 56 11.70 -16.18 -19.06
N PHE A 57 12.03 -14.88 -18.98
CA PHE A 57 12.62 -14.14 -20.10
C PHE A 57 14.03 -14.61 -20.45
N GLY A 58 14.78 -15.15 -19.50
CA GLY A 58 16.09 -15.76 -19.75
C GLY A 58 16.02 -17.12 -20.45
N VAL A 59 15.01 -17.92 -20.12
CA VAL A 59 14.83 -19.29 -20.66
C VAL A 59 14.14 -19.26 -22.03
N ILE A 60 13.08 -18.45 -22.17
CA ILE A 60 12.29 -18.36 -23.40
C ILE A 60 12.68 -17.05 -24.09
N LYS A 61 13.41 -17.12 -25.21
CA LYS A 61 13.69 -15.94 -26.03
C LYS A 61 12.50 -15.64 -26.93
N ALA A 62 11.91 -14.45 -26.81
CA ALA A 62 10.80 -14.05 -27.66
C ALA A 62 11.30 -13.67 -29.06
N GLY A 63 11.08 -14.55 -30.04
CA GLY A 63 11.31 -14.26 -31.46
C GLY A 63 10.02 -13.90 -32.21
N SER A 64 8.87 -14.42 -31.74
CA SER A 64 7.54 -14.22 -32.31
C SER A 64 6.53 -13.71 -31.26
N LYS A 65 5.33 -13.32 -31.73
CA LYS A 65 4.21 -12.95 -30.84
C LYS A 65 3.76 -14.14 -29.97
N GLU A 66 3.79 -15.36 -30.50
CA GLU A 66 3.41 -16.57 -29.79
C GLU A 66 4.37 -16.89 -28.63
N ASP A 67 5.67 -16.66 -28.83
CA ASP A 67 6.67 -16.82 -27.77
C ASP A 67 6.45 -15.81 -26.64
N THR A 68 6.06 -14.58 -26.98
CA THR A 68 5.75 -13.53 -26.00
C THR A 68 4.52 -13.91 -25.16
N GLU A 69 3.45 -14.40 -25.80
CA GLU A 69 2.29 -14.92 -25.06
C GLU A 69 2.70 -16.07 -24.13
N THR A 70 3.55 -16.97 -24.62
CA THR A 70 4.04 -18.11 -23.85
C THR A 70 4.84 -17.68 -22.62
N GLN A 71 5.70 -16.65 -22.74
CA GLN A 71 6.39 -16.06 -21.60
C GLN A 71 5.40 -15.57 -20.53
N TYR A 72 4.41 -14.75 -20.91
CA TYR A 72 3.43 -14.21 -19.96
C TYR A 72 2.56 -15.31 -19.33
N ARG A 73 2.22 -16.37 -20.08
CA ARG A 73 1.51 -17.54 -19.54
C ARG A 73 2.33 -18.25 -18.47
N TRP A 74 3.61 -18.49 -18.70
CA TRP A 74 4.49 -19.13 -17.71
C TRP A 74 4.68 -18.29 -16.45
N ILE A 75 4.79 -16.97 -16.59
CA ILE A 75 4.84 -16.05 -15.43
C ILE A 75 3.55 -16.16 -14.61
N ALA A 76 2.39 -16.14 -15.28
CA ALA A 76 1.09 -16.26 -14.63
C ALA A 76 0.91 -17.61 -13.94
N TYR A 77 1.18 -18.73 -14.63
CA TYR A 77 1.05 -20.07 -14.05
C TYR A 77 1.95 -20.26 -12.83
N SER A 78 3.23 -19.86 -12.92
CA SER A 78 4.16 -19.96 -11.80
C SER A 78 3.67 -19.16 -10.58
N SER A 79 3.17 -17.94 -10.81
CA SER A 79 2.65 -17.07 -9.76
C SER A 79 1.37 -17.60 -9.12
N ILE A 80 0.46 -18.17 -9.92
CA ILE A 80 -0.76 -18.82 -9.44
C ILE A 80 -0.40 -20.04 -8.58
N THR A 81 0.52 -20.91 -9.05
CA THR A 81 0.95 -22.10 -8.30
C THR A 81 1.53 -21.71 -6.94
N ILE A 82 2.44 -20.74 -6.88
CA ILE A 82 3.02 -20.28 -5.62
C ILE A 82 1.93 -19.69 -4.71
N GLY A 83 1.04 -18.85 -5.25
CA GLY A 83 -0.08 -18.29 -4.51
C GLY A 83 -1.01 -19.36 -3.92
N CYS A 84 -1.37 -20.37 -4.71
CA CYS A 84 -2.17 -21.52 -4.26
C CYS A 84 -1.50 -22.28 -3.12
N CYS A 85 -0.17 -22.52 -3.19
CA CYS A 85 0.57 -23.14 -2.10
C CYS A 85 0.44 -22.34 -0.79
N PHE A 86 0.63 -21.02 -0.83
CA PHE A 86 0.46 -20.17 0.36
C PHE A 86 -0.97 -20.14 0.89
N VAL A 87 -1.98 -20.17 0.00
CA VAL A 87 -3.39 -20.27 0.40
C VAL A 87 -3.66 -21.60 1.11
N VAL A 88 -3.15 -22.73 0.60
CA VAL A 88 -3.30 -24.04 1.27
C VAL A 88 -2.62 -24.03 2.64
N ILE A 89 -1.39 -23.50 2.74
CA ILE A 89 -0.68 -23.34 4.01
C ILE A 89 -1.50 -22.49 4.99
N PHE A 90 -2.06 -21.37 4.52
CA PHE A 90 -2.90 -20.51 5.35
C PHE A 90 -4.17 -21.22 5.83
N LEU A 91 -4.89 -21.92 4.95
CA LEU A 91 -6.12 -22.62 5.30
C LEU A 91 -5.89 -23.81 6.24
N MET A 92 -4.77 -24.54 6.09
CA MET A 92 -4.43 -25.66 6.97
C MET A 92 -3.77 -25.21 8.28
N GLY A 93 -2.94 -24.16 8.23
CA GLY A 93 -2.15 -23.68 9.36
C GLY A 93 -2.91 -22.76 10.32
N THR A 94 -3.91 -22.03 9.80
CA THR A 94 -4.73 -21.14 10.64
C THR A 94 -5.73 -21.97 11.44
N LYS A 95 -5.31 -22.36 12.65
CA LYS A 95 -6.23 -22.94 13.63
C LYS A 95 -7.16 -21.84 14.13
N GLU A 96 -8.37 -21.79 13.59
CA GLU A 96 -9.41 -20.93 14.12
C GLU A 96 -9.66 -21.33 15.58
N PRO A 97 -9.69 -20.38 16.53
CA PRO A 97 -10.14 -20.68 17.87
C PRO A 97 -11.55 -21.25 17.73
N ARG A 98 -11.74 -22.52 18.10
CA ARG A 98 -13.05 -23.19 18.03
C ARG A 98 -14.05 -22.27 18.69
N LEU A 99 -14.93 -21.72 17.88
CA LEU A 99 -16.00 -20.85 18.32
C LEU A 99 -16.86 -21.71 19.26
N ARG A 100 -16.59 -21.65 20.57
CA ARG A 100 -17.64 -21.91 21.55
C ARG A 100 -18.62 -20.78 21.31
N ILE A 101 -19.56 -21.03 20.39
CA ILE A 101 -20.83 -20.33 20.31
C ILE A 101 -21.51 -20.63 21.65
N ASP A 102 -21.04 -19.98 22.70
CA ASP A 102 -21.81 -19.84 23.90
C ASP A 102 -22.89 -18.83 23.51
N LEU A 103 -24.13 -19.30 23.43
CA LEU A 103 -25.32 -18.54 23.01
C LEU A 103 -25.52 -17.21 23.77
N LYS A 104 -24.65 -16.87 24.73
CA LYS A 104 -24.53 -15.57 25.39
C LYS A 104 -23.86 -14.48 24.53
N GLU A 105 -23.02 -14.81 23.55
CA GLU A 105 -22.31 -13.80 22.73
C GLU A 105 -23.10 -13.26 21.54
N THR A 106 -24.32 -13.77 21.29
CA THR A 106 -25.28 -13.13 20.36
C THR A 106 -25.72 -11.73 20.85
N SER A 107 -25.39 -11.38 22.10
CA SER A 107 -25.72 -10.10 22.75
C SER A 107 -24.50 -9.18 23.00
N ARG A 108 -23.32 -9.44 22.42
CA ARG A 108 -22.31 -8.36 22.32
C ARG A 108 -22.72 -7.49 21.13
N ALA A 109 -23.51 -6.45 21.43
CA ALA A 109 -24.17 -5.57 20.47
C ALA A 109 -23.31 -5.32 19.22
N ARG A 110 -23.76 -5.83 18.06
CA ARG A 110 -23.17 -5.47 16.76
C ARG A 110 -23.19 -3.95 16.69
N ILE A 111 -22.01 -3.33 16.64
CA ILE A 111 -21.91 -1.88 16.56
C ILE A 111 -22.61 -1.46 15.25
N PRO A 112 -23.68 -0.67 15.33
CA PRO A 112 -24.39 -0.25 14.12
C PRO A 112 -23.45 0.57 13.26
N TRP A 113 -23.48 0.39 11.94
CA TRP A 113 -22.56 1.08 11.02
C TRP A 113 -22.61 2.61 11.17
N VAL A 114 -23.79 3.13 11.53
CA VAL A 114 -24.06 4.55 11.83
C VAL A 114 -23.16 5.10 12.94
N TYR A 115 -22.73 4.27 13.90
CA TYR A 115 -21.80 4.68 14.95
C TYR A 115 -20.49 5.22 14.37
N TRP A 116 -19.90 4.51 13.42
CA TRP A 116 -18.62 4.89 12.81
C TRP A 116 -18.71 6.20 12.05
N PHE A 117 -19.83 6.45 11.36
CA PHE A 117 -20.07 7.70 10.64
C PHE A 117 -20.26 8.92 11.54
N ARG A 118 -20.50 8.73 12.85
CA ARG A 118 -20.57 9.84 13.81
C ARG A 118 -19.21 10.21 14.40
N LYS A 119 -18.20 9.33 14.27
CA LYS A 119 -16.88 9.52 14.90
C LYS A 119 -15.96 10.33 13.98
N ILE A 120 -15.50 11.50 14.43
CA ILE A 120 -14.59 12.34 13.63
C ILE A 120 -13.28 11.62 13.28
N LEU A 121 -12.75 10.84 14.22
CA LEU A 121 -11.52 10.06 14.04
C LEU A 121 -11.63 9.05 12.88
N TYR A 122 -12.83 8.52 12.60
CA TYR A 122 -13.05 7.62 11.48
C TYR A 122 -12.72 8.30 10.15
N TYR A 123 -13.18 9.54 9.94
CA TYR A 123 -12.90 10.30 8.72
C TYR A 123 -11.43 10.70 8.61
N GLN A 124 -10.78 11.07 9.71
CA GLN A 124 -9.35 11.42 9.70
C GLN A 124 -8.49 10.22 9.30
N VAL A 125 -8.73 9.06 9.91
CA VAL A 125 -8.03 7.80 9.58
C VAL A 125 -8.34 7.37 8.15
N ALA A 126 -9.61 7.47 7.72
CA ALA A 126 -9.99 7.13 6.36
C ALA A 126 -9.27 8.01 5.34
N MET A 127 -9.14 9.31 5.60
CA MET A 127 -8.42 10.25 4.75
C MET A 127 -6.93 9.91 4.68
N VAL A 128 -6.28 9.67 5.82
CA VAL A 128 -4.86 9.25 5.89
C VAL A 128 -4.62 7.95 5.11
N TYR A 129 -5.48 6.95 5.32
CA TYR A 129 -5.40 5.66 4.63
C TYR A 129 -5.56 5.83 3.11
N LEU A 130 -6.59 6.58 2.68
CA LEU A 130 -6.88 6.83 1.28
C LEU A 130 -5.74 7.59 0.58
N LEU A 131 -5.23 8.65 1.19
CA LEU A 131 -4.12 9.43 0.63
C LEU A 131 -2.84 8.61 0.51
N THR A 132 -2.55 7.76 1.50
CA THR A 132 -1.42 6.83 1.46
C THR A 132 -1.56 5.84 0.31
N ARG A 133 -2.76 5.26 0.14
CA ARG A 133 -3.03 4.34 -0.97
C ARG A 133 -2.92 5.04 -2.32
N LEU A 134 -3.38 6.28 -2.40
CA LEU A 134 -3.29 7.08 -3.61
C LEU A 134 -1.83 7.38 -3.99
N VAL A 135 -1.02 7.78 -3.01
CA VAL A 135 0.44 7.95 -3.15
C VAL A 135 1.07 6.71 -3.77
N LEU A 136 0.83 5.54 -3.19
CA LEU A 136 1.46 4.29 -3.63
C LEU A 136 0.96 3.85 -5.00
N ASN A 137 -0.35 3.85 -5.22
CA ASN A 137 -0.93 3.32 -6.45
C ASN A 137 -0.64 4.22 -7.66
N VAL A 138 -0.75 5.54 -7.50
CA VAL A 138 -0.48 6.48 -8.60
C VAL A 138 1.02 6.50 -8.92
N SER A 139 1.89 6.55 -7.90
CA SER A 139 3.34 6.52 -8.15
C SER A 139 3.75 5.24 -8.88
N GLN A 140 3.28 4.07 -8.45
CA GLN A 140 3.60 2.80 -9.10
C GLN A 140 3.07 2.72 -10.54
N ALA A 141 1.88 3.26 -10.82
CA ALA A 141 1.30 3.25 -12.17
C ALA A 141 2.11 4.09 -13.18
N TYR A 142 2.66 5.23 -12.75
CA TYR A 142 3.38 6.15 -13.63
C TYR A 142 4.91 5.98 -13.61
N LEU A 143 5.45 5.22 -12.66
CA LEU A 143 6.89 5.07 -12.44
C LEU A 143 7.64 4.60 -13.70
N ALA A 144 7.15 3.52 -14.33
CA ALA A 144 7.81 2.96 -15.51
C ALA A 144 7.76 3.89 -16.73
N PHE A 145 6.66 4.64 -16.89
CA PHE A 145 6.52 5.63 -17.96
C PHE A 145 7.45 6.82 -17.74
N PHE A 146 7.54 7.33 -16.52
CA PHE A 146 8.44 8.43 -16.20
C PHE A 146 9.92 8.09 -16.44
N VAL A 147 10.37 6.92 -15.97
CA VAL A 147 11.77 6.49 -16.11
C VAL A 147 12.20 6.39 -17.58
N ILE A 148 11.25 6.14 -18.50
CA ILE A 148 11.57 5.74 -19.86
C ILE A 148 11.20 6.81 -20.87
N ASP A 149 10.00 7.37 -20.74
CA ASP A 149 9.53 8.41 -21.65
C ASP A 149 10.12 9.78 -21.26
N ASP A 150 10.23 10.09 -19.96
CA ASP A 150 10.75 11.39 -19.52
C ASP A 150 12.26 11.40 -19.33
N LEU A 151 12.80 10.42 -18.61
CA LEU A 151 14.23 10.37 -18.30
C LEU A 151 15.06 9.69 -19.39
N GLN A 152 14.42 8.97 -20.33
CA GLN A 152 15.09 8.23 -21.41
C GLN A 152 16.19 7.27 -20.92
N MET A 153 15.96 6.64 -19.75
CA MET A 153 16.87 5.63 -19.23
C MET A 153 16.78 4.33 -20.03
N ASP A 154 17.76 3.45 -19.83
CA ASP A 154 17.75 2.12 -20.42
C ASP A 154 16.51 1.31 -20.01
N GLN A 155 16.10 0.38 -20.88
CA GLN A 155 14.91 -0.46 -20.62
C GLN A 155 15.03 -1.28 -19.33
N SER A 156 16.24 -1.59 -18.89
CA SER A 156 16.51 -2.26 -17.60
C SER A 156 16.02 -1.45 -16.40
N ALA A 157 15.98 -0.12 -16.50
CA ALA A 157 15.54 0.76 -15.41
C ALA A 157 14.06 0.56 -15.04
N LYS A 158 13.20 0.09 -15.98
CA LYS A 158 11.80 -0.28 -15.71
C LYS A 158 11.65 -1.36 -14.63
N ALA A 159 12.65 -2.23 -14.50
CA ALA A 159 12.65 -3.30 -13.50
C ALA A 159 13.51 -2.91 -12.28
N LEU A 160 14.66 -2.28 -12.50
CA LEU A 160 15.59 -1.92 -11.42
C LEU A 160 15.02 -0.89 -10.45
N VAL A 161 14.35 0.17 -10.95
CA VAL A 161 13.83 1.24 -10.09
C VAL A 161 12.73 0.71 -9.14
N PRO A 162 11.69 0.00 -9.61
CA PRO A 162 10.74 -0.66 -8.70
C PRO A 162 11.39 -1.69 -7.76
N ALA A 163 12.39 -2.44 -8.22
CA ALA A 163 13.08 -3.41 -7.37
C ALA A 163 13.78 -2.75 -6.18
N ILE A 164 14.48 -1.62 -6.40
CA ILE A 164 15.10 -0.85 -5.31
C ILE A 164 14.04 -0.35 -4.33
N ILE A 165 12.92 0.19 -4.84
CA ILE A 165 11.79 0.63 -4.00
C ILE A 165 11.31 -0.51 -3.10
N TYR A 166 11.10 -1.70 -3.66
CA TYR A 166 10.60 -2.85 -2.90
C TYR A 166 11.63 -3.40 -1.92
N ILE A 167 12.93 -3.44 -2.26
CA ILE A 167 14.00 -3.86 -1.35
C ILE A 167 14.09 -2.89 -0.16
N CYS A 168 14.16 -1.58 -0.42
CA CYS A 168 14.22 -0.59 0.65
C CYS A 168 12.96 -0.60 1.52
N SER A 169 11.79 -0.73 0.89
CA SER A 169 10.51 -0.87 1.60
C SER A 169 10.45 -2.12 2.47
N PHE A 170 10.97 -3.26 1.98
CA PHE A 170 11.09 -4.49 2.74
C PHE A 170 11.98 -4.30 3.98
N VAL A 171 13.19 -3.77 3.80
CA VAL A 171 14.14 -3.55 4.90
C VAL A 171 13.52 -2.65 5.97
N VAL A 172 12.94 -1.52 5.58
CA VAL A 172 12.26 -0.62 6.53
C VAL A 172 11.09 -1.33 7.22
N SER A 173 10.29 -2.11 6.49
CA SER A 173 9.18 -2.88 7.08
C SER A 173 9.63 -3.95 8.07
N VAL A 174 10.83 -4.51 7.92
CA VAL A 174 11.41 -5.42 8.92
C VAL A 174 11.85 -4.62 10.14
N LEU A 175 12.57 -3.51 9.96
CA LEU A 175 13.03 -2.66 11.06
C LEU A 175 11.89 -2.12 11.92
N LEU A 176 10.73 -1.80 11.32
CA LEU A 176 9.56 -1.29 12.03
C LEU A 176 8.92 -2.34 12.97
N GLN A 177 9.21 -3.65 12.81
CA GLN A 177 8.64 -4.71 13.65
C GLN A 177 9.17 -4.68 15.09
N GLU A 178 10.44 -4.31 15.26
CA GLU A 178 11.14 -4.34 16.55
C GLU A 178 10.86 -3.10 17.42
N ILE A 179 10.17 -2.10 16.87
CA ILE A 179 9.96 -0.82 17.55
C ILE A 179 8.75 -0.91 18.50
N PRO A 180 8.84 -0.40 19.75
CA PRO A 180 7.66 -0.26 20.59
C PRO A 180 6.74 0.83 20.06
N TRP A 181 5.45 0.53 19.85
CA TRP A 181 4.52 1.47 19.20
C TRP A 181 3.51 2.08 20.16
N ASN A 182 3.36 3.40 20.05
CA ASN A 182 2.29 4.18 20.67
C ASN A 182 1.70 5.16 19.64
N GLY A 183 0.55 5.78 19.97
CA GLY A 183 -0.14 6.71 19.06
C GLY A 183 0.74 7.90 18.61
N LYS A 184 1.62 8.40 19.48
CA LYS A 184 2.53 9.53 19.16
C LYS A 184 3.61 9.12 18.15
N ARG A 185 4.26 7.97 18.35
CA ARG A 185 5.24 7.39 17.42
C ARG A 185 4.59 7.10 16.09
N LEU A 186 3.37 6.55 16.11
CA LEU A 186 2.64 6.26 14.88
C LEU A 186 2.44 7.48 13.99
N LYS A 187 2.06 8.63 14.60
CA LYS A 187 2.02 9.91 13.91
C LYS A 187 3.40 10.35 13.43
N ALA A 188 4.41 10.32 14.30
CA ALA A 188 5.75 10.79 13.98
C ALA A 188 6.36 10.06 12.77
N TYR A 189 6.26 8.73 12.72
CA TYR A 189 6.78 7.93 11.60
C TYR A 189 5.95 8.13 10.32
N TYR A 190 4.62 8.28 10.43
CA TYR A 190 3.79 8.65 9.27
C TYR A 190 4.20 10.02 8.71
N THR A 191 4.40 11.01 9.59
CA THR A 191 4.80 12.36 9.18
C THR A 191 6.20 12.38 8.58
N ALA A 192 7.13 11.59 9.12
CA ALA A 192 8.48 11.45 8.55
C ALA A 192 8.41 10.87 7.13
N GLY A 193 7.64 9.80 6.92
CA GLY A 193 7.41 9.23 5.60
C GLY A 193 6.80 10.23 4.62
N GLY A 194 5.77 10.96 5.05
CA GLY A 194 5.11 11.99 4.23
C GLY A 194 6.05 13.14 3.85
N ILE A 195 6.90 13.61 4.76
CA ILE A 195 7.90 14.65 4.47
C ILE A 195 8.93 14.15 3.45
N ILE A 196 9.48 12.95 3.65
CA ILE A 196 10.39 12.33 2.68
C ILE A 196 9.72 12.25 1.30
N TRP A 197 8.42 11.94 1.26
CA TRP A 197 7.67 11.85 0.01
C TRP A 197 7.46 13.19 -0.69
N ILE A 198 7.22 14.27 0.07
CA ILE A 198 7.15 15.63 -0.48
C ILE A 198 8.48 16.00 -1.14
N PHE A 199 9.61 15.72 -0.48
CA PHE A 199 10.93 15.96 -1.06
C PHE A 199 11.20 15.09 -2.29
N CYS A 200 10.83 13.81 -2.27
CA CYS A 200 10.95 12.92 -3.43
C CYS A 200 10.11 13.43 -4.61
N GLY A 201 8.87 13.85 -4.35
CA GLY A 201 7.99 14.42 -5.37
C GLY A 201 8.56 15.69 -5.98
N ALA A 202 9.06 16.62 -5.15
CA ALA A 202 9.73 17.83 -5.63
C ALA A 202 10.98 17.50 -6.47
N ALA A 203 11.81 16.55 -6.01
CA ALA A 203 12.97 16.09 -6.75
C ALA A 203 12.58 15.51 -8.12
N ILE A 204 11.54 14.68 -8.19
CA ILE A 204 11.02 14.09 -9.44
C ILE A 204 10.54 15.18 -10.41
N LEU A 205 9.87 16.23 -9.91
CA LEU A 205 9.42 17.34 -10.76
C LEU A 205 10.60 18.09 -11.38
N LEU A 206 11.66 18.33 -10.60
CA LEU A 206 12.83 19.11 -11.02
C LEU A 206 13.89 18.28 -11.74
N LEU A 207 13.82 16.95 -11.71
CA LEU A 207 14.89 16.08 -12.22
C LEU A 207 15.06 16.21 -13.75
N PRO A 208 16.16 16.78 -14.26
CA PRO A 208 16.43 16.84 -15.68
C PRO A 208 16.95 15.51 -16.22
N ARG A 209 16.91 15.35 -17.55
CA ARG A 209 17.35 14.12 -18.24
C ARG A 209 18.83 13.83 -18.04
N ASP A 210 19.65 14.87 -17.99
CA ASP A 210 21.11 14.75 -17.95
C ASP A 210 21.64 14.08 -16.67
N ILE A 211 20.86 14.08 -15.59
CA ILE A 211 21.20 13.43 -14.31
C ILE A 211 20.22 12.29 -13.96
N SER A 212 19.70 11.59 -14.98
CA SER A 212 18.71 10.51 -14.81
C SER A 212 19.15 9.39 -13.85
N SER A 213 20.45 9.12 -13.72
CA SER A 213 21.02 8.18 -12.75
C SER A 213 20.66 8.51 -11.29
N PHE A 214 20.38 9.78 -10.97
CA PHE A 214 19.92 10.18 -9.64
C PHE A 214 18.55 9.59 -9.28
N MET A 215 17.77 9.13 -10.26
CA MET A 215 16.51 8.41 -10.02
C MET A 215 16.71 7.14 -9.17
N TYR A 216 17.86 6.45 -9.29
CA TYR A 216 18.17 5.31 -8.43
C TYR A 216 18.29 5.71 -6.96
N ALA A 217 18.92 6.85 -6.66
CA ALA A 217 19.00 7.39 -5.30
C ALA A 217 17.62 7.82 -4.78
N ILE A 218 16.83 8.52 -5.61
CA ILE A 218 15.45 8.88 -5.26
C ILE A 218 14.65 7.62 -4.90
N SER A 219 14.76 6.56 -5.69
CA SER A 219 14.02 5.30 -5.50
C SER A 219 14.24 4.62 -4.14
N VAL A 220 15.41 4.82 -3.52
CA VAL A 220 15.68 4.38 -2.14
C VAL A 220 14.78 5.12 -1.15
N PHE A 221 14.75 6.45 -1.25
CA PHE A 221 13.89 7.29 -0.40
C PHE A 221 12.40 7.03 -0.67
N ILE A 222 12.04 6.69 -1.91
CA ILE A 222 10.69 6.20 -2.24
C ILE A 222 10.34 4.94 -1.46
N GLY A 223 11.22 3.94 -1.47
CA GLY A 223 11.00 2.72 -0.70
C GLY A 223 10.81 2.99 0.80
N ILE A 224 11.64 3.85 1.38
CA ILE A 224 11.57 4.23 2.79
C ILE A 224 10.24 4.92 3.11
N ALA A 225 9.89 5.97 2.36
CA ALA A 225 8.65 6.72 2.56
C ALA A 225 7.41 5.83 2.41
N ASN A 226 7.39 4.97 1.40
CA ASN A 226 6.29 4.05 1.15
C ASN A 226 6.07 3.09 2.32
N ALA A 227 7.13 2.47 2.83
CA ALA A 227 7.04 1.58 3.99
C ALA A 227 6.55 2.32 5.24
N LEU A 228 7.14 3.48 5.53
CA LEU A 228 6.75 4.31 6.67
C LEU A 228 5.27 4.66 6.61
N MET A 229 4.81 5.31 5.53
CA MET A 229 3.42 5.76 5.42
C MET A 229 2.44 4.58 5.43
N MET A 230 2.72 3.51 4.68
CA MET A 230 1.82 2.38 4.53
C MET A 230 1.61 1.62 5.84
N VAL A 231 2.70 1.26 6.51
CA VAL A 231 2.64 0.49 7.77
C VAL A 231 1.95 1.31 8.85
N THR A 232 2.27 2.60 8.97
CA THR A 232 1.67 3.43 10.00
C THR A 232 0.21 3.78 9.69
N ALA A 233 -0.17 4.05 8.44
CA ALA A 233 -1.55 4.35 8.07
C ALA A 233 -2.50 3.19 8.36
N ILE A 234 -2.10 1.97 8.00
CA ILE A 234 -2.89 0.77 8.32
C ILE A 234 -2.93 0.53 9.84
N SER A 235 -1.83 0.78 10.53
CA SER A 235 -1.81 0.64 11.99
C SER A 235 -2.70 1.68 12.67
N MET A 236 -2.88 2.88 12.10
CA MET A 236 -3.86 3.87 12.60
C MET A 236 -5.29 3.37 12.42
N GLN A 237 -5.59 2.67 11.33
CA GLN A 237 -6.85 1.96 11.14
C GLN A 237 -7.06 0.88 12.22
N SER A 238 -6.01 0.12 12.58
CA SER A 238 -6.06 -0.83 13.68
C SER A 238 -6.28 -0.18 15.06
N VAL A 239 -5.75 1.04 15.27
CA VAL A 239 -6.01 1.82 16.50
C VAL A 239 -7.44 2.35 16.54
N LEU A 240 -7.98 2.79 15.40
CA LEU A 240 -9.38 3.24 15.29
C LEU A 240 -10.38 2.15 15.69
N VAL A 241 -10.13 0.92 15.25
CA VAL A 241 -10.94 -0.26 15.62
C VAL A 241 -10.80 -0.58 17.11
N GLY A 242 -9.63 -0.37 17.71
CA GLY A 242 -9.43 -0.50 19.16
C GLY A 242 -9.73 -1.91 19.69
N ALA A 243 -10.39 -1.99 20.85
CA ALA A 243 -10.87 -3.24 21.45
C ALA A 243 -12.24 -3.70 20.88
N GLU A 244 -12.88 -2.86 20.07
CA GLU A 244 -14.23 -3.06 19.54
C GLU A 244 -14.21 -3.84 18.23
N VAL A 245 -13.76 -5.10 18.30
CA VAL A 245 -13.52 -5.97 17.14
C VAL A 245 -14.81 -6.22 16.31
N GLY A 246 -16.00 -6.08 16.91
CA GLY A 246 -17.28 -6.32 16.23
C GLY A 246 -17.57 -5.42 15.02
N GLY A 247 -16.90 -4.26 14.90
CA GLY A 247 -17.01 -3.35 13.75
C GLY A 247 -15.83 -3.41 12.78
N CYS A 248 -14.81 -4.24 13.04
CA CYS A 248 -13.53 -4.17 12.31
C CYS A 248 -13.67 -4.46 10.82
N ALA A 249 -14.47 -5.46 10.44
CA ALA A 249 -14.68 -5.83 9.04
C ALA A 249 -15.38 -4.71 8.25
N PHE A 250 -16.36 -4.03 8.86
CA PHE A 250 -17.02 -2.88 8.25
C PHE A 250 -16.02 -1.74 8.03
N VAL A 251 -15.27 -1.34 9.05
CA VAL A 251 -14.26 -0.27 8.94
C VAL A 251 -13.20 -0.62 7.90
N CYS A 252 -12.67 -1.84 7.90
CA CYS A 252 -11.67 -2.25 6.91
C CYS A 252 -12.25 -2.28 5.49
N GLY A 253 -13.49 -2.74 5.34
CA GLY A 253 -14.19 -2.79 4.06
C GLY A 253 -14.52 -1.42 3.50
N SER A 254 -15.06 -0.51 4.32
CA SER A 254 -15.43 0.85 3.90
C SER A 254 -14.20 1.68 3.51
N LEU A 255 -13.12 1.63 4.30
CA LEU A 255 -11.87 2.30 3.97
C LEU A 255 -11.25 1.73 2.68
N SER A 256 -11.27 0.40 2.52
CA SER A 256 -10.79 -0.30 1.32
C SER A 256 -11.72 -0.18 0.09
N PHE A 257 -12.89 0.41 0.26
CA PHE A 257 -13.77 0.77 -0.84
C PHE A 257 -13.48 2.20 -1.29
N LEU A 258 -13.37 3.12 -0.33
CA LEU A 258 -13.02 4.51 -0.58
C LEU A 258 -11.65 4.65 -1.26
N ASP A 259 -10.64 3.87 -0.84
CA ASP A 259 -9.31 3.90 -1.47
C ASP A 259 -9.36 3.49 -2.95
N LYS A 260 -10.06 2.41 -3.31
CA LYS A 260 -10.19 1.91 -4.68
C LYS A 260 -10.95 2.88 -5.56
N MET A 261 -12.05 3.43 -5.05
CA MET A 261 -12.83 4.43 -5.75
C MET A 261 -11.99 5.68 -6.03
N SER A 262 -11.26 6.18 -5.03
CA SER A 262 -10.39 7.35 -5.17
C SER A 262 -9.22 7.10 -6.11
N CYS A 263 -8.53 5.97 -6.00
CA CYS A 263 -7.44 5.61 -6.90
C CYS A 263 -7.93 5.46 -8.35
N GLY A 264 -9.09 4.82 -8.56
CA GLY A 264 -9.69 4.67 -9.89
C GLY A 264 -10.03 6.02 -10.52
N LEU A 265 -10.66 6.93 -9.75
CA LEU A 265 -10.99 8.27 -10.22
C LEU A 265 -9.73 9.09 -10.54
N ALA A 266 -8.73 9.07 -9.66
CA ALA A 266 -7.49 9.81 -9.87
C ALA A 266 -6.73 9.33 -11.12
N LEU A 267 -6.61 8.02 -11.32
CA LEU A 267 -5.98 7.45 -12.52
C LEU A 267 -6.78 7.78 -13.78
N TYR A 268 -8.11 7.74 -13.73
CA TYR A 268 -8.96 8.13 -14.86
C TYR A 268 -8.73 9.60 -15.26
N VAL A 269 -8.70 10.51 -14.28
CA VAL A 269 -8.44 11.95 -14.52
C VAL A 269 -7.04 12.13 -15.12
N LEU A 270 -6.01 11.53 -14.52
CA LEU A 270 -4.63 11.63 -15.03
C LEU A 270 -4.50 11.06 -16.45
N GLN A 271 -5.14 9.93 -16.74
CA GLN A 271 -5.14 9.33 -18.08
C GLN A 271 -5.92 10.18 -19.10
N SER A 272 -7.00 10.85 -18.70
CA SER A 272 -7.76 11.75 -19.57
C SER A 272 -6.93 12.94 -20.03
N HIS A 273 -6.11 13.51 -19.12
CA HIS A 273 -5.17 14.57 -19.46
C HIS A 273 -4.08 14.07 -20.43
N GLN A 274 -3.57 12.86 -20.22
CA GLN A 274 -2.56 12.26 -21.11
C GLN A 274 -3.07 12.04 -22.54
N THR A 275 -4.35 11.69 -22.69
CA THR A 275 -4.98 11.46 -24.00
C THR A 275 -5.29 12.77 -24.74
N THR A 276 -5.50 13.85 -23.99
CA THR A 276 -5.85 15.17 -24.53
C THR A 276 -4.62 15.98 -24.95
N SER A 277 -3.43 15.69 -24.40
CA SER A 277 -2.16 16.25 -24.88
C SER A 277 -1.79 15.59 -26.23
N PRO A 278 -1.83 16.31 -27.37
CA PRO A 278 -1.58 15.70 -28.67
C PRO A 278 -0.13 15.20 -28.72
N ARG A 279 0.04 13.91 -28.96
CA ARG A 279 1.34 13.24 -29.20
C ARG A 279 1.97 13.63 -30.55
N GLY A 280 1.57 14.77 -31.12
CA GLY A 280 1.97 15.23 -32.43
C GLY A 280 1.83 16.74 -32.56
N GLN A 281 2.91 17.45 -32.27
CA GLN A 281 3.39 18.55 -33.11
C GLN A 281 4.85 18.84 -32.76
N LEU A 282 5.71 18.30 -33.63
CA LEU A 282 7.06 18.76 -33.85
C LEU A 282 6.95 20.22 -34.33
N ASN A 283 7.34 21.21 -33.53
CA ASN A 283 7.91 22.43 -34.07
C ASN A 283 8.75 23.20 -33.05
N ASN A 284 9.87 23.69 -33.58
CA ASN A 284 11.01 24.29 -32.92
C ASN A 284 10.68 25.54 -32.09
N ASN A 285 11.55 25.79 -31.10
CA ASN A 285 11.84 27.09 -30.48
C ASN A 285 10.84 27.67 -29.47
N GLN A 286 10.35 26.87 -28.51
CA GLN A 286 9.92 27.46 -27.24
C GLN A 286 10.18 26.55 -26.05
N GLN A 287 11.16 26.98 -25.27
CA GLN A 287 11.62 26.43 -24.00
C GLN A 287 10.59 26.76 -22.90
N SER A 288 9.38 26.24 -23.06
CA SER A 288 8.35 26.24 -22.03
C SER A 288 8.46 24.90 -21.32
N VAL A 289 8.72 24.91 -20.02
CA VAL A 289 8.76 23.73 -19.14
C VAL A 289 7.37 23.06 -19.14
N TYR A 290 7.05 22.29 -20.17
CA TYR A 290 5.88 21.42 -20.17
C TYR A 290 6.22 20.24 -19.25
N LEU A 291 5.85 20.33 -17.98
CA LEU A 291 5.81 19.16 -17.10
C LEU A 291 4.94 18.09 -17.78
N SER A 292 5.54 16.95 -18.12
CA SER A 292 4.79 15.81 -18.66
C SER A 292 3.75 15.31 -17.65
N VAL A 293 2.65 14.74 -18.15
CA VAL A 293 1.57 14.15 -17.31
C VAL A 293 2.12 13.08 -16.36
N THR A 294 3.16 12.36 -16.76
CA THR A 294 3.91 11.41 -15.94
C THR A 294 4.63 12.06 -14.77
N ARG A 295 5.19 13.27 -14.92
CA ARG A 295 5.79 14.05 -13.82
C ARG A 295 4.73 14.52 -12.83
N TYR A 296 3.58 14.97 -13.34
CA TYR A 296 2.44 15.30 -12.48
C TYR A 296 1.93 14.08 -11.71
N GLY A 297 1.75 12.96 -12.39
CA GLY A 297 1.26 11.71 -11.79
C GLY A 297 2.24 11.11 -10.78
N LEU A 298 3.54 11.06 -11.09
CA LEU A 298 4.54 10.45 -10.23
C LEU A 298 5.03 11.39 -9.11
N GLY A 299 5.16 12.69 -9.41
CA GLY A 299 5.75 13.67 -8.49
C GLY A 299 4.72 14.51 -7.75
N LEU A 300 3.92 15.31 -8.47
CA LEU A 300 3.04 16.31 -7.85
C LEU A 300 1.89 15.68 -7.06
N VAL A 301 1.14 14.76 -7.67
CA VAL A 301 -0.04 14.16 -7.03
C VAL A 301 0.34 13.45 -5.72
N PRO A 302 1.37 12.60 -5.68
CA PRO A 302 1.75 11.94 -4.44
C PRO A 302 2.32 12.91 -3.39
N ALA A 303 3.03 13.96 -3.79
CA ALA A 303 3.52 14.99 -2.88
C ALA A 303 2.36 15.77 -2.22
N LEU A 304 1.37 16.21 -3.00
CA LEU A 304 0.17 16.88 -2.47
C LEU A 304 -0.62 15.98 -1.54
N CYS A 305 -0.80 14.70 -1.92
CA CYS A 305 -1.48 13.73 -1.08
C CYS A 305 -0.74 13.49 0.24
N SER A 306 0.58 13.45 0.21
CA SER A 306 1.40 13.31 1.41
C SER A 306 1.33 14.55 2.30
N PHE A 307 1.36 15.74 1.72
CA PHE A 307 1.19 16.99 2.45
C PHE A 307 -0.16 17.04 3.18
N VAL A 308 -1.26 16.75 2.48
CA VAL A 308 -2.60 16.69 3.10
C VAL A 308 -2.64 15.60 4.16
N GLY A 309 -2.04 14.43 3.91
CA GLY A 309 -1.98 13.33 4.86
C GLY A 309 -1.25 13.72 6.15
N VAL A 310 -0.12 14.41 6.03
CA VAL A 310 0.67 14.94 7.17
C VAL A 310 -0.17 15.95 7.95
N ALA A 311 -0.82 16.89 7.26
CA ALA A 311 -1.68 17.88 7.89
C ALA A 311 -2.83 17.23 8.67
N VAL A 312 -3.54 16.26 8.07
CA VAL A 312 -4.61 15.52 8.77
C VAL A 312 -4.07 14.78 9.99
N THR A 313 -2.93 14.10 9.85
CA THR A 313 -2.31 13.34 10.95
C THR A 313 -1.91 14.22 12.13
N PHE A 314 -1.53 15.47 11.87
CA PHE A 314 -1.22 16.45 12.91
C PHE A 314 -2.45 16.74 13.79
N PHE A 315 -3.64 16.89 13.19
CA PHE A 315 -4.91 17.16 13.89
C PHE A 315 -5.60 15.90 14.44
N MET A 316 -5.08 14.71 14.19
CA MET A 316 -5.67 13.49 14.74
C MET A 316 -5.44 13.40 16.24
N GLU A 317 -6.41 12.91 17.00
CA GLU A 317 -6.19 12.53 18.40
C GLU A 317 -6.21 11.00 18.50
N LEU A 318 -5.04 10.39 18.31
CA LEU A 318 -4.82 8.98 18.62
C LEU A 318 -4.61 8.91 20.14
N GLU A 319 -5.70 8.76 20.90
CA GLU A 319 -5.64 8.53 22.33
C GLU A 319 -4.61 7.45 22.65
N ALA A 320 -3.80 7.70 23.69
CA ALA A 320 -2.83 6.73 24.15
C ALA A 320 -3.56 5.42 24.42
N ALA A 321 -3.14 4.34 23.76
CA ALA A 321 -3.58 2.96 24.00
C ALA A 321 -3.15 2.46 25.40
N GLY A 322 -3.32 3.29 26.43
CA GLY A 322 -2.88 3.10 27.81
C GLY A 322 -3.86 3.60 28.87
N SER A 323 -5.05 4.11 28.52
CA SER A 323 -6.08 4.47 29.51
C SER A 323 -7.26 3.49 29.60
N LEU A 324 -7.27 2.40 28.81
CA LEU A 324 -8.26 1.33 28.96
C LEU A 324 -7.69 0.08 29.66
N SER A 325 -6.89 0.30 30.70
CA SER A 325 -6.76 -0.68 31.79
C SER A 325 -8.03 -0.66 32.64
N LYS A 326 -9.15 -1.15 32.08
CA LYS A 326 -10.16 -1.81 32.92
C LYS A 326 -9.83 -3.30 32.86
N PRO A 327 -9.36 -3.92 33.97
CA PRO A 327 -9.13 -5.35 34.02
C PRO A 327 -10.50 -6.01 34.04
N LEU A 328 -11.03 -6.37 32.88
CA LEU A 328 -12.09 -7.36 32.82
C LEU A 328 -11.42 -8.72 32.93
N LEU A 329 -11.45 -9.24 34.16
CA LEU A 329 -11.08 -10.59 34.56
C LEU A 329 -11.14 -11.60 33.41
N ARG A 330 -10.01 -12.23 33.11
CA ARG A 330 -10.00 -13.65 32.79
C ARG A 330 -8.65 -14.26 33.19
N GLU A 331 -8.76 -15.22 34.09
CA GLU A 331 -7.67 -16.10 34.55
C GLU A 331 -6.90 -16.70 33.37
N PRO A 332 -5.61 -17.01 33.57
CA PRO A 332 -4.82 -17.73 32.57
C PRO A 332 -5.32 -19.18 32.50
N LEU A 333 -5.87 -19.57 31.35
CA LEU A 333 -6.00 -20.98 30.98
C LEU A 333 -4.61 -21.49 30.58
N LEU A 334 -3.90 -21.97 31.57
CA LEU A 334 -2.71 -22.83 31.45
C LEU A 334 -2.86 -23.94 32.50
N GLU A 335 -3.70 -24.91 32.17
CA GLU A 335 -3.51 -26.35 32.44
C GLU A 335 -3.98 -27.12 31.20
#